data_AF-A0A1J0VS05-F1
#
_entry.id   AF-A0A1J0VS05-F1
#
_cell.length_a   1.000
_cell.length_b   1.000
_cell.length_c   1.000
_cell.angle_alpha   90.00
_cell.angle_beta   90.00
_cell.angle_gamma   90.00
#
_symmetry.space_group_name_H-M   'P 1'
#
loop_
_entity.id
_entity.type
_entity.pdbx_description
1 polymer ?
#
loop_
_entity_poly.entity_id
_entity_poly.type
_entity_poly.pdbx_seq_one_letter_code
_entity_poly.pdbx_strand_id
1 'polypeptide(L)'
;MMTFESYDLDDGDTKLAVHLPFELRDCPSYGYDISAVETPGSVDVTLSRGLRKGTEPCQQEPLTGQRGFLIIDLERPLGDRVVRSMDRK
;
A
#
# COMPACT_ATOMS: atom_id res chain seq x y z
N MET A 1 5.53 -13.10 -2.71
CA MET A 1 6.22 -11.95 -2.11
C MET A 1 5.95 -10.79 -3.04
N MET A 2 4.96 -9.95 -2.72
CA MET A 2 4.65 -8.78 -3.53
C MET A 2 5.65 -7.67 -3.20
N THR A 3 6.54 -7.38 -4.14
CA THR A 3 7.33 -6.14 -4.16
C THR A 3 6.47 -5.04 -4.78
N PHE A 4 6.38 -3.90 -4.12
CA PHE A 4 5.71 -2.72 -4.65
C PHE A 4 6.69 -1.56 -4.80
N GLU A 5 6.48 -0.74 -5.81
CA GLU A 5 7.26 0.48 -6.02
C GLU A 5 6.76 1.57 -5.07
N SER A 6 7.67 2.27 -4.42
CA SER A 6 7.38 3.42 -3.58
C SER A 6 8.21 4.60 -4.04
N TYR A 7 7.61 5.78 -4.08
CA TYR A 7 8.33 7.02 -4.38
C TYR A 7 7.87 8.14 -3.47
N ASP A 8 8.79 9.06 -3.27
CA ASP A 8 8.53 10.32 -2.58
C ASP A 8 7.52 11.13 -3.40
N LEU A 9 6.53 11.71 -2.72
CA LEU A 9 5.67 12.70 -3.33
C LEU A 9 6.35 14.04 -3.11
N ASP A 10 6.69 14.72 -4.21
CA ASP A 10 7.48 15.97 -4.34
C ASP A 10 6.96 17.20 -3.53
N ASP A 11 6.13 16.99 -2.51
CA ASP A 11 5.38 17.98 -1.74
C ASP A 11 5.78 18.02 -0.26
N GLY A 12 7.01 17.63 0.07
CA GLY A 12 7.56 17.78 1.42
C GLY A 12 7.35 16.55 2.32
N ASP A 13 8.05 15.48 1.96
CA ASP A 13 8.84 14.61 2.85
C ASP A 13 8.11 13.69 3.85
N THR A 14 6.92 14.01 4.33
CA THR A 14 6.19 13.14 5.29
C THR A 14 5.12 12.30 4.61
N LYS A 15 5.20 12.08 3.30
CA LYS A 15 4.22 11.29 2.55
C LYS A 15 4.92 10.29 1.65
N LEU A 16 4.57 9.02 1.78
CA LEU A 16 5.06 7.95 0.94
C LEU A 16 3.92 7.44 0.05
N ALA A 17 4.09 7.55 -1.27
CA ALA A 17 3.21 6.87 -2.20
C ALA A 17 3.67 5.42 -2.37
N VAL A 18 2.72 4.50 -2.28
CA VAL A 18 2.91 3.06 -2.46
C VAL A 18 2.06 2.61 -3.64
N HIS A 19 2.72 2.20 -4.72
CA HIS A 19 2.03 1.60 -5.84
C HIS A 19 1.52 0.23 -5.49
N LEU A 20 0.23 -0.01 -5.73
CA LEU A 20 -0.31 -1.33 -5.57
C LEU A 20 0.07 -2.19 -6.79
N PRO A 21 0.60 -3.40 -6.60
CA PRO A 21 0.93 -4.30 -7.70
C PRO A 21 -0.33 -4.90 -8.37
N PHE A 22 -1.51 -4.45 -7.96
CA PHE A 22 -2.81 -4.86 -8.45
C PHE A 22 -3.72 -3.64 -8.59
N GLU A 23 -4.76 -3.79 -9.40
CA GLU A 23 -5.77 -2.75 -9.59
C GLU A 23 -6.69 -2.70 -8.37
N LEU A 24 -6.93 -1.49 -7.87
CA LEU A 24 -7.98 -1.26 -6.87
C LEU A 24 -9.32 -1.51 -7.57
N ARG A 25 -9.82 -2.74 -7.46
CA ARG A 25 -11.17 -3.08 -7.93
C ARG A 25 -12.18 -2.23 -7.19
N ASP A 26 -13.27 -1.84 -7.87
CA ASP A 26 -14.56 -1.50 -7.24
C ASP A 26 -15.22 -2.76 -6.63
N CYS A 27 -14.46 -3.55 -5.87
CA CYS A 27 -15.00 -4.67 -5.12
C CYS A 27 -15.16 -4.26 -3.66
N PRO A 28 -16.38 -3.89 -3.22
CA PRO A 28 -16.63 -3.42 -1.87
C PRO A 28 -16.40 -4.51 -0.80
N SER A 29 -16.35 -5.78 -1.20
CA SER A 29 -16.14 -6.91 -0.29
C SER A 29 -14.73 -7.03 0.25
N TYR A 30 -13.72 -6.54 -0.48
CA TYR A 30 -12.34 -6.57 -0.02
C TYR A 30 -11.89 -5.17 0.43
N GLY A 31 -11.41 -5.08 1.66
CA GLY A 31 -10.69 -3.91 2.16
C GLY A 31 -9.19 -4.11 1.98
N TYR A 32 -8.50 -3.01 1.71
CA TYR A 32 -7.06 -2.93 1.79
C TYR A 32 -6.72 -2.00 2.94
N ASP A 33 -5.80 -2.43 3.78
CA ASP A 33 -5.22 -1.62 4.83
C ASP A 33 -3.72 -1.53 4.58
N ILE A 34 -3.16 -0.35 4.82
CA ILE A 34 -1.74 -0.11 4.69
C ILE A 34 -1.23 0.45 6.01
N SER A 35 -0.15 -0.16 6.49
CA SER A 35 0.52 0.27 7.72
C SER A 35 2.00 0.46 7.44
N ALA A 36 2.60 1.44 8.11
CA ALA A 36 4.04 1.65 8.08
C ALA A 36 4.57 1.57 9.51
N VAL A 37 5.70 0.88 9.67
CA VAL A 37 6.49 0.91 10.90
C VAL A 37 7.76 1.67 10.61
N GLU A 38 7.96 2.77 11.32
CA GLU A 38 9.11 3.65 11.12
C GLU A 38 10.23 3.36 12.11
N THR A 39 11.45 3.23 11.59
CA THR A 39 12.68 3.22 12.36
C THR A 39 13.56 4.40 11.92
N PRO A 40 14.64 4.73 12.66
CA PRO A 40 15.56 5.80 12.26
C PRO A 40 16.19 5.61 10.88
N GLY A 41 16.33 4.37 10.39
CA GLY A 41 16.98 4.07 9.11
C GLY A 41 16.08 3.40 8.06
N SER A 42 14.84 3.05 8.40
CA SER A 42 13.93 2.37 7.48
C SER A 42 12.46 2.68 7.73
N VAL A 43 11.66 2.49 6.69
CA VAL A 43 10.20 2.48 6.77
C VAL A 43 9.74 1.12 6.23
N ASP A 44 9.21 0.29 7.12
CA ASP A 44 8.70 -1.03 6.76
C ASP A 44 7.20 -0.93 6.50
N VAL A 45 6.80 -1.03 5.23
CA VAL A 45 5.41 -0.88 4.80
C VAL A 45 4.77 -2.26 4.66
N THR A 46 3.64 -2.46 5.30
CA THR A 46 2.84 -3.68 5.21
C THR A 46 1.50 -3.39 4.55
N LEU A 47 1.22 -4.10 3.46
CA LEU A 47 -0.08 -4.10 2.81
C LEU A 47 -0.87 -5.33 3.26
N SER A 48 -2.03 -5.11 3.86
CA SER A 48 -2.93 -6.18 4.32
C SER A 48 -4.22 -6.15 3.51
N ARG A 49 -4.61 -7.30 2.95
CA ARG A 49 -5.89 -7.47 2.26
C ARG A 49 -6.81 -8.30 3.13
N GLY A 50 -8.01 -7.80 3.40
CA GLY A 50 -9.02 -8.50 4.20
C GLY A 50 -10.38 -8.54 3.51
N LEU A 51 -11.13 -9.62 3.71
CA LEU A 51 -12.56 -9.62 3.40
C LEU A 51 -13.28 -8.80 4.48
N ARG A 52 -14.10 -7.83 4.08
CA ARG A 52 -14.91 -7.07 5.03
C ARG A 52 -15.90 -8.02 5.72
N LYS A 53 -16.08 -7.83 7.02
CA LYS A 53 -16.99 -8.67 7.80
C LYS A 53 -18.41 -8.52 7.27
N GLY A 54 -19.06 -9.64 6.97
CA GLY A 54 -20.44 -9.66 6.49
C GLY A 54 -20.62 -9.42 4.99
N THR A 55 -19.53 -9.37 4.20
CA THR A 55 -19.60 -9.32 2.73
C THR A 55 -19.19 -10.63 2.10
N GLU A 56 -19.90 -11.07 1.06
CA GLU A 56 -19.48 -12.21 0.23
C GLU A 56 -18.35 -11.82 -0.72
N PRO A 57 -17.37 -12.70 -0.98
CA PRO A 57 -16.27 -12.41 -1.88
C PRO A 57 -16.79 -12.19 -3.31
N CYS A 58 -16.51 -11.03 -3.89
CA CYS A 58 -16.84 -10.75 -5.28
C CYS A 58 -16.05 -11.68 -6.23
N GLN A 59 -16.67 -12.10 -7.33
CA GLN A 59 -15.98 -12.83 -8.39
C GLN A 59 -14.95 -11.93 -9.06
N GLN A 60 -13.72 -12.42 -9.15
CA GLN A 60 -12.58 -11.64 -9.60
C GLN A 60 -12.39 -11.79 -11.12
N GLU A 61 -13.00 -10.94 -11.95
CA GLU A 61 -12.61 -10.88 -13.38
C GLU A 61 -11.27 -10.15 -13.56
N PRO A 62 -10.35 -10.62 -14.41
CA PRO A 62 -9.11 -9.90 -14.69
C PRO A 62 -9.45 -8.56 -15.37
N LEU A 63 -9.16 -7.46 -14.69
CA LEU A 63 -9.31 -6.13 -15.26
C LEU A 63 -7.97 -5.70 -15.88
N THR A 64 -8.09 -4.98 -16.99
CA THR A 64 -6.99 -4.27 -17.66
C THR A 64 -7.20 -2.77 -17.48
N GLY A 65 -6.34 -2.13 -16.70
CA GLY A 65 -6.19 -0.68 -16.64
C GLY A 65 -6.79 0.02 -15.41
N GLN A 66 -6.05 0.07 -14.31
CA GLN A 66 -5.69 1.26 -13.52
C GLN A 66 -4.78 0.83 -12.35
N ARG A 67 -3.51 1.26 -12.39
CA ARG A 67 -2.57 1.04 -11.27
C ARG A 67 -2.93 2.01 -10.15
N GLY A 68 -3.43 1.48 -9.03
CA GLY A 68 -3.74 2.28 -7.85
C GLY A 68 -2.46 2.69 -7.11
N PHE A 69 -2.57 3.74 -6.30
CA PHE A 69 -1.56 4.08 -5.29
C PHE A 69 -2.26 4.36 -3.96
N LEU A 70 -1.59 4.04 -2.86
CA LEU A 70 -1.97 4.45 -1.52
C LEU A 70 -0.96 5.48 -1.03
N ILE A 71 -1.42 6.46 -0.27
CA ILE A 71 -0.56 7.45 0.39
C ILE A 71 -0.50 7.09 1.87
N ILE A 72 0.71 7.02 2.41
CA ILE A 72 0.95 6.87 3.84
C ILE A 72 1.55 8.16 4.36
N ASP A 73 1.01 8.67 5.46
CA ASP A 73 1.64 9.74 6.22
C ASP A 73 2.73 9.15 7.12
N LEU A 74 3.93 9.72 7.03
CA LEU A 74 5.09 9.39 7.85
C LEU A 74 5.19 10.37 9.03
N GLU A 75 5.76 9.92 10.14
CA GLU A 75 6.08 10.74 11.31
C GLU A 75 7.17 11.77 11.02
N ARG A 76 8.00 11.53 10.00
CA ARG A 76 9.12 12.40 9.61
C ARG A 76 9.48 12.27 8.13
N PRO A 77 10.27 13.22 7.58
CA PRO A 77 10.86 13.19 6.25
C PRO A 77 11.47 11.85 5.83
N LEU A 78 11.17 11.33 4.62
CA LEU A 78 11.75 10.08 4.12
C LEU A 78 13.28 10.16 4.08
N GLY A 79 13.84 11.20 3.44
CA GLY A 79 15.27 11.39 3.30
C GLY A 79 15.98 10.14 2.75
N ASP A 80 17.10 9.75 3.38
CA ASP A 80 17.90 8.58 2.95
C ASP A 80 17.40 7.23 3.52
N ARG A 81 16.21 7.20 4.16
CA ARG A 81 15.71 5.99 4.81
C ARG A 81 15.29 4.95 3.77
N VAL A 82 15.61 3.68 4.04
CA VAL A 82 15.26 2.58 3.15
C VAL A 82 13.80 2.18 3.34
N VAL A 83 13.02 2.18 2.26
CA VAL A 83 11.66 1.63 2.27
C VAL A 83 11.69 0.13 1.99
N ARG A 84 10.98 -0.65 2.80
CA ARG A 84 10.84 -2.10 2.61
C ARG A 84 9.38 -2.50 2.50
N SER A 85 9.08 -3.35 1.53
CA SER A 85 7.75 -3.93 1.31
C SER A 85 7.60 -5.25 2.06
N MET A 86 6.57 -5.36 2.91
CA MET A 86 6.17 -6.60 3.57
C MET A 86 4.76 -7.01 3.14
N ASP A 87 4.62 -8.29 2.79
CA ASP A 87 3.34 -8.92 2.44
C ASP A 87 2.91 -9.80 3.62
N ARG A 88 1.83 -9.42 4.31
CA ARG A 88 1.25 -10.24 5.39
C ARG A 88 0.07 -11.01 4.81
N LYS A 89 0.34 -12.28 4.48
CA LYS A 89 -0.69 -13.25 4.07
C LYS A 89 -1.65 -13.58 5.21
#